data_AF-A0A9X3KHK2-F1
#
_entry.id   AF-A0A9X3KHK2-F1
#
_cell.length_a   1.000
_cell.length_b   1.000
_cell.length_c   1.000
_cell.angle_alpha   90.00
_cell.angle_beta   90.00
_cell.angle_gamma   90.00
#
_symmetry.space_group_name_H-M   'P 1'
#
loop_
_entity.id
_entity.type
_entity.pdbx_description
1 polymer ?
#
loop_
_entity_poly.entity_id
_entity_poly.type
_entity_poly.pdbx_seq_one_letter_code
_entity_poly.pdbx_strand_id
1 'polypeptide(L)'
;MLLDELPSRTIAGPVHAKELWPRWFERYRQRLAAERECRELEARLLEEIGGRPCVVITFDDGGSSPGAVSSFEEIRELAPRIGADAAESARLELLRQRQAWNAADRRIGYSASLAQAQEIARFEGIAGRVLISLQPYYIHDIAAKLHCMLVMYDPELRNEETPWPELRRMLRELIQPQWSVIEPQSRIRWLRPKTRERRCQEETERIAVCATREQACRRGRACGGTLRRRAISAARRLETKPVYLARPVTR
;
A
#
# COMPACT_ATOMS: atom_id res chain seq x y z
N MET A 1 18.10 -9.72 -26.32
CA MET A 1 19.20 -9.81 -25.34
C MET A 1 18.76 -10.78 -24.25
N LEU A 2 19.51 -11.86 -24.08
CA LEU A 2 19.27 -12.90 -23.07
C LEU A 2 19.61 -12.37 -21.66
N LEU A 3 18.97 -12.96 -20.66
CA LEU A 3 18.98 -12.55 -19.24
C LEU A 3 20.37 -12.62 -18.56
N ASP A 4 21.38 -13.22 -19.20
CA ASP A 4 22.68 -13.56 -18.59
C ASP A 4 23.82 -12.56 -18.83
N GLU A 5 23.66 -11.57 -19.72
CA GLU A 5 24.76 -10.66 -20.11
C GLU A 5 24.63 -9.24 -19.53
N LEU A 6 24.37 -9.12 -18.22
CA LEU A 6 24.56 -7.83 -17.53
C LEU A 6 25.78 -7.92 -16.63
N PRO A 7 26.71 -6.93 -16.71
CA PRO A 7 27.95 -6.99 -15.95
C PRO A 7 27.68 -7.09 -14.45
N SER A 8 28.35 -8.05 -13.80
CA SER A 8 28.36 -8.17 -12.35
C SER A 8 28.97 -6.91 -11.73
N ARG A 9 28.35 -6.43 -10.65
CA ARG A 9 28.62 -5.10 -10.07
C ARG A 9 30.03 -4.97 -9.49
N THR A 10 30.65 -3.81 -9.69
CA THR A 10 31.90 -3.38 -9.03
C THR A 10 31.69 -2.32 -7.94
N ILE A 11 30.46 -1.82 -7.69
CA ILE A 11 30.17 -0.83 -6.65
C ILE A 11 28.87 -1.20 -5.92
N ALA A 12 28.89 -1.13 -4.58
CA ALA A 12 27.74 -1.34 -3.70
C ALA A 12 26.70 -0.22 -3.87
N GLY A 13 25.83 -0.35 -4.87
CA GLY A 13 24.66 0.50 -5.09
C GLY A 13 23.35 -0.11 -4.54
N PRO A 14 22.26 0.68 -4.42
CA PRO A 14 20.96 0.18 -3.97
C PRO A 14 20.48 -1.00 -4.82
N VAL A 15 19.85 -1.99 -4.20
CA VAL A 15 19.38 -3.23 -4.85
C VAL A 15 18.38 -2.90 -5.97
N HIS A 16 18.54 -3.49 -7.15
CA HIS A 16 17.60 -3.27 -8.27
C HIS A 16 16.27 -4.00 -8.03
N ALA A 17 15.17 -3.44 -8.56
CA ALA A 17 13.85 -4.06 -8.40
C ALA A 17 13.80 -5.45 -9.05
N LYS A 18 14.50 -5.65 -10.18
CA LYS A 18 14.64 -6.99 -10.81
C LYS A 18 15.31 -8.04 -9.93
N GLU A 19 16.16 -7.65 -8.98
CA GLU A 19 16.87 -8.57 -8.09
C GLU A 19 16.01 -8.98 -6.90
N LEU A 20 15.12 -8.09 -6.44
CA LEU A 20 14.16 -8.38 -5.38
C LEU A 20 12.91 -9.11 -5.88
N TRP A 21 12.53 -8.88 -7.14
CA TRP A 21 11.31 -9.44 -7.71
C TRP A 21 11.18 -10.95 -7.61
N PRO A 22 12.21 -11.77 -7.93
CA PRO A 22 12.09 -13.24 -7.79
C PRO A 22 11.80 -13.66 -6.35
N ARG A 23 12.41 -12.98 -5.37
CA ARG A 23 12.22 -13.28 -3.94
C ARG A 23 10.81 -12.91 -3.49
N TRP A 24 10.31 -11.76 -3.92
CA TRP A 24 8.92 -11.36 -3.66
C TRP A 24 7.93 -12.32 -4.34
N PHE A 25 8.17 -12.70 -5.60
CA PHE A 25 7.28 -13.56 -6.36
C PHE A 25 7.20 -14.97 -5.76
N GLU A 26 8.31 -15.49 -5.24
CA GLU A 26 8.30 -16.76 -4.50
C GLU A 26 7.45 -16.67 -3.23
N ARG A 27 7.53 -15.57 -2.48
CA ARG A 27 6.65 -15.33 -1.32
C ARG A 27 5.18 -15.21 -1.72
N TYR A 28 4.88 -14.56 -2.84
CA TYR A 28 3.54 -14.51 -3.40
C TYR A 28 3.00 -15.91 -3.72
N ARG A 29 3.81 -16.77 -4.36
CA ARG A 29 3.42 -18.17 -4.62
C ARG A 29 3.18 -18.97 -3.34
N GLN A 30 4.04 -18.78 -2.33
CA GLN A 30 3.85 -19.38 -1.01
C GLN A 30 2.55 -18.92 -0.35
N ARG A 31 2.21 -17.63 -0.44
CA ARG A 31 0.94 -17.09 0.06
C ARG A 31 -0.25 -17.79 -0.60
N LEU A 32 -0.25 -17.88 -1.93
CA LEU A 32 -1.34 -18.54 -2.66
C LEU A 32 -1.49 -20.02 -2.29
N ALA A 33 -0.37 -20.72 -2.03
CA ALA A 33 -0.39 -22.10 -1.59
C ALA A 33 -1.00 -22.21 -0.18
N ALA A 34 -0.55 -21.38 0.76
CA ALA A 34 -1.07 -21.35 2.12
C ALA A 34 -2.56 -20.98 2.16
N GLU A 35 -3.03 -20.07 1.30
CA GLU A 35 -4.45 -19.72 1.18
C GLU A 35 -5.31 -20.86 0.63
N ARG A 36 -4.77 -21.69 -0.28
CA ARG A 36 -5.47 -22.90 -0.73
C ARG A 36 -5.57 -23.92 0.40
N GLU A 37 -4.47 -24.18 1.08
CA GLU A 37 -4.43 -25.08 2.23
C GLU A 37 -5.39 -24.62 3.33
N CYS A 38 -5.43 -23.32 3.66
CA CYS A 38 -6.37 -22.79 4.64
C CYS A 38 -7.83 -23.04 4.23
N ARG A 39 -8.18 -22.88 2.95
CA ARG A 39 -9.54 -23.16 2.45
C ARG A 39 -9.90 -24.64 2.55
N GLU A 40 -8.96 -25.53 2.24
CA GLU A 40 -9.16 -26.98 2.37
C GLU A 40 -9.35 -27.39 3.84
N LEU A 41 -8.54 -26.84 4.74
CA LEU A 41 -8.65 -27.10 6.18
C LEU A 41 -9.94 -26.49 6.77
N GLU A 42 -10.34 -25.29 6.33
CA GLU A 42 -11.61 -24.68 6.74
C GLU A 42 -12.80 -25.53 6.29
N ALA A 43 -12.80 -25.98 5.03
CA ALA A 43 -13.85 -26.86 4.50
C ALA A 43 -13.96 -28.15 5.32
N ARG A 44 -12.84 -28.82 5.60
CA ARG A 44 -12.80 -30.02 6.43
C ARG A 44 -13.31 -29.78 7.86
N LEU A 45 -12.95 -28.65 8.46
CA LEU A 45 -13.41 -28.29 9.80
C LEU A 45 -14.93 -28.02 9.84
N LEU A 46 -15.45 -27.36 8.80
CA LEU A 46 -16.88 -27.13 8.64
C LEU A 46 -17.66 -28.43 8.42
N GLU A 47 -17.14 -29.35 7.60
CA GLU A 47 -17.72 -30.67 7.39
C GLU A 47 -17.78 -31.49 8.68
N GLU A 48 -16.73 -31.43 9.50
CA GLU A 48 -16.64 -32.21 10.74
C GLU A 48 -17.56 -31.68 11.85
N ILE A 49 -17.65 -30.35 12.00
CA ILE A 49 -18.44 -29.71 13.06
C ILE A 49 -19.88 -29.41 12.62
N GLY A 50 -20.18 -29.44 11.31
CA GLY A 50 -21.49 -29.09 10.76
C GLY A 50 -21.73 -27.60 10.61
N GLY A 51 -20.67 -26.78 10.68
CA GLY A 51 -20.75 -25.33 10.54
C GLY A 51 -19.93 -24.56 11.58
N ARG A 52 -19.99 -23.23 11.49
CA ARG A 52 -19.38 -22.34 12.49
C ARG A 52 -20.19 -22.36 13.79
N PRO A 53 -19.58 -22.19 14.98
CA PRO A 53 -20.31 -22.13 16.24
C PRO A 53 -21.36 -21.03 16.24
N CYS A 54 -22.63 -21.41 16.33
CA CYS A 54 -23.76 -20.50 16.43
C CYS A 54 -24.97 -21.18 17.12
N VAL A 55 -25.77 -20.37 17.81
CA VAL A 55 -26.97 -20.85 18.51
C VAL A 55 -28.17 -20.16 17.91
N VAL A 56 -29.18 -20.95 17.56
CA VAL A 56 -30.45 -20.44 17.05
C VAL A 56 -31.35 -20.12 18.24
N ILE A 57 -31.78 -18.86 18.34
CA ILE A 57 -32.68 -18.39 19.40
C ILE A 57 -34.05 -18.10 18.78
N THR A 58 -35.09 -18.69 19.37
CA THR A 58 -36.49 -18.44 19.01
C THR A 58 -37.06 -17.29 19.82
N PHE A 59 -37.91 -16.49 19.19
CA PHE A 59 -38.62 -15.39 19.84
C PHE A 59 -40.10 -15.74 19.97
N ASP A 60 -40.68 -15.53 21.14
CA ASP A 60 -42.12 -15.74 21.38
C ASP A 60 -42.99 -14.57 20.87
N ASP A 61 -42.42 -13.63 20.13
CA ASP A 61 -43.09 -12.39 19.67
C ASP A 61 -44.00 -12.57 18.45
N GLY A 62 -44.49 -13.79 18.20
CA GLY A 62 -45.60 -14.05 17.28
C GLY A 62 -45.29 -13.80 15.79
N GLY A 63 -44.02 -13.76 15.38
CA GLY A 63 -43.67 -13.64 13.96
C GLY A 63 -42.19 -13.51 13.59
N SER A 64 -41.25 -13.32 14.53
CA SER A 64 -39.83 -13.24 14.16
C SER A 64 -39.27 -14.60 13.81
N SER A 65 -38.61 -14.71 12.65
CA SER A 65 -37.82 -15.89 12.31
C SER A 65 -36.70 -16.12 13.35
N PRO A 66 -36.32 -17.39 13.61
CA PRO A 66 -35.25 -17.68 14.55
C PRO A 66 -33.95 -16.98 14.14
N GLY A 67 -33.31 -16.29 15.09
CA GLY A 67 -32.05 -15.59 14.86
C GLY A 67 -30.86 -16.48 15.21
N ALA A 68 -29.95 -16.73 14.27
CA ALA A 68 -28.67 -17.36 14.57
C ALA A 68 -27.73 -16.35 15.22
N VAL A 69 -27.22 -16.69 16.40
CA VAL A 69 -26.35 -15.83 17.22
C VAL A 69 -24.99 -16.48 17.36
N SER A 70 -23.91 -15.72 17.18
CA SER A 70 -22.55 -16.25 17.13
C SER A 70 -21.62 -15.66 18.20
N SER A 71 -22.09 -14.65 18.94
CA SER A 71 -21.33 -13.97 19.98
C SER A 71 -22.07 -13.86 21.32
N PHE A 72 -21.31 -13.82 22.42
CA PHE A 72 -21.89 -13.61 23.76
C PHE A 72 -22.49 -12.21 23.94
N GLU A 73 -21.99 -11.24 23.18
CA GLU A 73 -22.49 -9.87 23.18
C GLU A 73 -23.91 -9.83 22.59
N GLU A 74 -24.11 -10.43 21.42
CA GLU A 74 -25.45 -10.57 20.82
C GLU A 74 -26.42 -11.28 21.78
N ILE A 75 -25.99 -12.35 22.45
CA ILE A 75 -26.84 -13.03 23.46
C ILE A 75 -27.17 -12.09 24.63
N ARG A 76 -26.22 -11.26 25.09
CA ARG A 76 -26.45 -10.28 26.16
C ARG A 76 -27.48 -9.23 25.75
N GLU A 77 -27.36 -8.69 24.54
CA GLU A 77 -28.31 -7.71 24.01
C GLU A 77 -29.71 -8.29 23.83
N LEU A 78 -29.82 -9.59 23.54
CA LEU A 78 -31.11 -10.29 23.43
C LEU A 78 -31.70 -10.73 24.77
N ALA A 79 -30.91 -10.79 25.84
CA ALA A 79 -31.34 -11.27 27.15
C ALA A 79 -32.62 -10.59 27.70
N PRO A 80 -32.85 -9.27 27.55
CA PRO A 80 -34.09 -8.64 27.98
C PRO A 80 -35.34 -9.14 27.24
N ARG A 81 -35.18 -9.64 26.01
CA ARG A 81 -36.29 -10.12 25.17
C ARG A 81 -36.58 -11.60 25.35
N ILE A 82 -35.54 -12.41 25.56
CA ILE A 82 -35.64 -13.88 25.61
C ILE A 82 -35.67 -14.43 27.05
N GLY A 83 -35.34 -13.59 28.04
CA GLY A 83 -35.25 -13.97 29.44
C GLY A 83 -33.85 -14.47 29.84
N ALA A 84 -33.55 -14.36 31.14
CA ALA A 84 -32.22 -14.69 31.69
C ALA A 84 -31.85 -16.18 31.49
N ASP A 85 -32.80 -17.09 31.70
CA ASP A 85 -32.56 -18.53 31.60
C ASP A 85 -32.30 -18.98 30.16
N ALA A 86 -33.04 -18.42 29.20
CA ALA A 86 -32.82 -18.68 27.77
C ALA A 86 -31.49 -18.10 27.29
N ALA A 87 -31.13 -16.90 27.76
CA ALA A 87 -29.84 -16.29 27.46
C ALA A 87 -28.67 -17.12 28.02
N GLU A 88 -28.79 -17.62 29.25
CA GLU A 88 -27.76 -18.47 29.85
C GLU A 88 -27.65 -19.83 29.13
N SER A 89 -28.78 -20.45 28.79
CA SER A 89 -28.80 -21.68 28.00
C SER A 89 -28.13 -21.49 26.63
N ALA A 90 -28.40 -20.36 25.95
CA ALA A 90 -27.76 -20.03 24.68
C ALA A 90 -26.24 -19.82 24.83
N ARG A 91 -25.78 -19.22 25.94
CA ARG A 91 -24.34 -19.07 26.22
C ARG A 91 -23.66 -20.41 26.41
N LEU A 92 -24.26 -21.30 27.19
CA LEU A 92 -23.71 -22.63 27.47
C LEU A 92 -23.62 -23.46 26.18
N GLU A 93 -24.64 -23.42 25.33
CA GLU A 93 -24.63 -24.12 24.05
C GLU A 93 -23.56 -23.54 23.11
N LEU A 94 -23.46 -22.21 23.01
CA LEU A 94 -22.42 -21.56 22.19
C LEU A 94 -21.02 -21.91 22.70
N LEU A 95 -20.83 -21.99 24.02
CA LEU A 95 -19.57 -22.41 24.63
C LEU A 95 -19.23 -23.85 24.26
N ARG A 96 -20.20 -24.77 24.33
CA ARG A 96 -20.03 -26.18 23.95
C ARG A 96 -19.61 -26.32 22.48
N GLN A 97 -20.30 -25.62 21.57
CA GLN A 97 -19.95 -25.65 20.15
C GLN A 97 -18.56 -25.06 19.88
N ARG A 98 -18.19 -23.96 20.56
CA ARG A 98 -16.83 -23.40 20.47
C ARG A 98 -15.77 -24.35 21.01
N GLN A 99 -16.04 -25.08 22.08
CA GLN A 99 -15.12 -26.10 22.59
C GLN A 99 -14.94 -27.24 21.59
N ALA A 100 -16.02 -27.73 20.99
CA ALA A 100 -15.97 -28.74 19.93
C ALA A 100 -15.17 -28.25 18.71
N TRP A 101 -15.45 -27.03 18.25
CA TRP A 101 -14.70 -26.38 17.18
C TRP A 101 -13.21 -26.28 17.50
N ASN A 102 -12.85 -25.77 18.68
CA ASN A 102 -11.45 -25.63 19.09
C ASN A 102 -10.76 -26.99 19.25
N ALA A 103 -11.48 -28.04 19.65
CA ALA A 103 -10.93 -29.39 19.75
C ALA A 103 -10.66 -29.98 18.36
N ALA A 104 -11.58 -29.82 17.42
CA ALA A 104 -11.39 -30.22 16.03
C ALA A 104 -10.27 -29.42 15.37
N ASP A 105 -10.25 -28.09 15.55
CA ASP A 105 -9.21 -27.20 15.05
C ASP A 105 -7.81 -27.60 15.57
N ARG A 106 -7.66 -27.98 16.85
CA ARG A 106 -6.38 -28.49 17.37
C ARG A 106 -5.90 -29.77 16.67
N ARG A 107 -6.81 -30.61 16.17
CA ARG A 107 -6.47 -31.83 15.42
C ARG A 107 -6.27 -31.56 13.92
N ILE A 108 -7.04 -30.64 13.35
CA ILE A 108 -7.00 -30.30 11.92
C ILE A 108 -5.85 -29.33 11.61
N GLY A 109 -5.57 -28.39 12.52
CA GLY A 109 -4.52 -27.38 12.38
C GLY A 109 -4.93 -26.14 11.57
N TYR A 110 -6.23 -25.86 11.44
CA TYR A 110 -6.72 -24.74 10.62
C TYR A 110 -6.22 -23.38 11.15
N SER A 111 -6.41 -23.08 12.43
CA SER A 111 -6.00 -21.78 13.00
C SER A 111 -4.48 -21.56 12.94
N ALA A 112 -3.68 -22.62 13.10
CA ALA A 112 -2.23 -22.55 12.98
C ALA A 112 -1.81 -22.23 11.54
N SER A 113 -2.41 -22.92 10.56
CA SER A 113 -2.16 -22.69 9.13
C SER A 113 -2.61 -21.30 8.70
N LEU A 114 -3.74 -20.82 9.22
CA LEU A 114 -4.23 -19.46 8.99
C LEU A 114 -3.26 -18.40 9.52
N ALA A 115 -2.71 -18.60 10.73
CA ALA A 115 -1.71 -17.69 11.28
C ALA A 115 -0.44 -17.64 10.41
N GLN A 116 0.03 -18.80 9.93
CA GLN A 116 1.17 -18.87 9.02
C GLN A 116 0.88 -18.19 7.68
N ALA A 117 -0.30 -18.41 7.10
CA ALA A 117 -0.72 -17.76 5.86
C ALA A 117 -0.74 -16.23 6.01
N GLN A 118 -1.25 -15.72 7.14
CA GLN A 118 -1.24 -14.29 7.47
C GLN A 118 0.18 -13.74 7.63
N GLU A 119 1.10 -14.50 8.23
CA GLU A 119 2.50 -14.11 8.36
C GLU A 119 3.19 -14.03 6.98
N ILE A 120 2.99 -15.03 6.12
CA ILE A 120 3.50 -15.02 4.74
C ILE A 120 2.94 -13.81 3.99
N ALA A 121 1.64 -13.54 4.09
CA ALA A 121 0.99 -12.41 3.45
C ALA A 121 1.53 -11.07 3.95
N ARG A 122 1.80 -10.94 5.25
CA ARG A 122 2.42 -9.76 5.84
C ARG A 122 3.81 -9.51 5.26
N PHE A 123 4.67 -10.54 5.21
CA PHE A 123 6.03 -10.40 4.68
C PHE A 123 6.05 -10.15 3.17
N GLU A 124 5.19 -10.84 2.42
CA GLU A 124 5.00 -10.60 0.98
C GLU A 124 4.60 -9.15 0.71
N GLY A 125 3.60 -8.63 1.43
CA GLY A 125 3.15 -7.24 1.28
C GLY A 125 4.21 -6.21 1.67
N ILE A 126 5.05 -6.49 2.67
CA ILE A 126 6.20 -5.64 3.01
C ILE A 126 7.22 -5.64 1.86
N ALA A 127 7.60 -6.83 1.37
CA ALA A 127 8.55 -6.96 0.28
C ALA A 127 8.04 -6.31 -1.02
N GLY A 128 6.74 -6.45 -1.33
CA GLY A 128 6.11 -5.82 -2.48
C GLY A 128 6.14 -4.29 -2.38
N ARG A 129 5.81 -3.73 -1.21
CA ARG A 129 5.92 -2.28 -0.97
C ARG A 129 7.36 -1.77 -1.15
N VAL A 130 8.35 -2.47 -0.60
CA VAL A 130 9.77 -2.13 -0.78
C VAL A 130 10.13 -2.14 -2.27
N LEU A 131 9.78 -3.21 -2.99
CA LEU A 131 10.04 -3.36 -4.42
C LEU A 131 9.44 -2.21 -5.24
N ILE A 132 8.19 -1.83 -4.94
CA ILE A 132 7.51 -0.72 -5.63
C ILE A 132 8.13 0.64 -5.29
N SER A 133 8.67 0.83 -4.09
CA SER A 133 9.34 2.07 -3.69
C SER A 133 10.73 2.25 -4.29
N LEU A 134 11.39 1.20 -4.77
CA LEU A 134 12.71 1.31 -5.38
C LEU A 134 12.69 2.21 -6.63
N GLN A 135 13.71 3.04 -6.76
CA GLN A 135 13.91 3.82 -7.98
C GLN A 135 14.28 2.86 -9.13
N PRO A 136 13.51 2.85 -10.24
CA PRO A 136 13.86 2.03 -11.40
C PRO A 136 15.00 2.70 -12.17
N TYR A 137 16.00 1.91 -12.56
CA TYR A 137 17.11 2.37 -13.41
C TYR A 137 17.00 1.80 -14.82
N TYR A 138 16.36 0.65 -14.96
CA TYR A 138 16.19 -0.04 -16.23
C TYR A 138 14.75 -0.46 -16.47
N ILE A 139 14.44 -0.78 -17.73
CA ILE A 139 13.10 -1.19 -18.14
C ILE A 139 12.61 -2.46 -17.43
N HIS A 140 13.52 -3.38 -17.08
CA HIS A 140 13.21 -4.56 -16.29
C HIS A 140 12.81 -4.24 -14.85
N ASP A 141 13.32 -3.13 -14.27
CA ASP A 141 12.86 -2.68 -12.96
C ASP A 141 11.42 -2.17 -13.04
N ILE A 142 11.07 -1.49 -14.14
CA ILE A 142 9.70 -1.02 -14.40
C ILE A 142 8.76 -2.21 -14.59
N ALA A 143 9.16 -3.22 -15.36
CA ALA A 143 8.38 -4.44 -15.57
C ALA A 143 8.13 -5.20 -14.24
N ALA A 144 9.17 -5.39 -13.44
CA ALA A 144 9.08 -6.02 -12.12
C ALA A 144 8.10 -5.28 -11.19
N LYS A 145 8.21 -3.95 -11.13
CA LYS A 145 7.31 -3.10 -10.32
C LYS A 145 5.87 -3.18 -10.81
N LEU A 146 5.65 -3.07 -12.11
CA LEU A 146 4.32 -3.13 -12.72
C LEU A 146 3.68 -4.50 -12.47
N HIS A 147 4.42 -5.60 -12.64
CA HIS A 147 3.95 -6.94 -12.32
C HIS A 147 3.56 -7.05 -10.84
N CYS A 148 4.42 -6.58 -9.93
CA CYS A 148 4.12 -6.60 -8.50
C CYS A 148 2.84 -5.83 -8.16
N MET A 149 2.67 -4.63 -8.71
CA MET A 149 1.45 -3.84 -8.52
C MET A 149 0.22 -4.58 -9.03
N LEU A 150 0.24 -5.07 -10.28
CA LEU A 150 -0.91 -5.76 -10.86
C LEU A 150 -1.35 -6.94 -9.99
N VAL A 151 -0.42 -7.76 -9.55
CA VAL A 151 -0.72 -8.96 -8.76
C VAL A 151 -1.14 -8.64 -7.32
N MET A 152 -0.69 -7.52 -6.72
CA MET A 152 -1.14 -7.14 -5.38
C MET A 152 -2.55 -6.55 -5.37
N TYR A 153 -2.93 -5.81 -6.41
CA TYR A 153 -4.23 -5.14 -6.47
C TYR A 153 -5.30 -5.94 -7.22
N ASP A 154 -4.90 -6.81 -8.15
CA ASP A 154 -5.76 -7.72 -8.90
C ASP A 154 -5.10 -9.11 -8.98
N PRO A 155 -5.06 -9.87 -7.86
CA PRO A 155 -4.34 -11.14 -7.77
C PRO A 155 -4.89 -12.23 -8.70
N GLU A 156 -6.17 -12.13 -9.07
CA GLU A 156 -6.82 -13.07 -9.99
C GLU A 156 -6.83 -12.58 -11.44
N LEU A 157 -6.30 -11.37 -11.69
CA LEU A 157 -6.32 -10.72 -12.99
C LEU A 157 -7.74 -10.67 -13.58
N ARG A 158 -8.74 -10.40 -12.76
CA ARG A 158 -10.17 -10.43 -13.16
C ARG A 158 -10.72 -9.08 -13.53
N ASN A 159 -10.03 -7.99 -13.20
CA ASN A 159 -10.56 -6.67 -13.48
C ASN A 159 -10.46 -6.39 -14.99
N GLU A 160 -11.61 -6.22 -15.64
CA GLU A 160 -11.70 -5.92 -17.08
C GLU A 160 -11.92 -4.43 -17.36
N GLU A 161 -12.25 -3.65 -16.34
CA GLU A 161 -12.45 -2.21 -16.45
C GLU A 161 -11.13 -1.48 -16.72
N THR A 162 -11.20 -0.37 -17.47
CA THR A 162 -10.05 0.52 -17.64
C THR A 162 -9.55 0.99 -16.27
N PRO A 163 -8.23 0.93 -15.97
CA PRO A 163 -7.11 0.71 -16.90
C PRO A 163 -6.48 -0.70 -16.86
N TRP A 164 -7.14 -1.70 -16.27
CA TRP A 164 -6.53 -3.00 -15.98
C TRP A 164 -6.09 -3.78 -17.24
N PRO A 165 -6.88 -3.86 -18.32
CA PRO A 165 -6.43 -4.47 -19.57
C PRO A 165 -5.20 -3.77 -20.18
N GLU A 166 -5.16 -2.44 -20.15
CA GLU A 166 -4.08 -1.63 -20.71
C GLU A 166 -2.78 -1.82 -19.93
N LEU A 167 -2.84 -1.84 -18.59
CA LEU A 167 -1.67 -2.07 -17.75
C LEU A 167 -1.07 -3.47 -17.99
N ARG A 168 -1.92 -4.50 -18.16
CA ARG A 168 -1.47 -5.86 -18.51
C ARG A 168 -0.88 -5.93 -19.92
N ARG A 169 -1.41 -5.15 -20.87
CA ARG A 169 -0.81 -5.01 -22.21
C ARG A 169 0.57 -4.34 -22.12
N MET A 170 0.69 -3.22 -21.41
CA MET A 170 1.98 -2.54 -21.21
C MET A 170 3.01 -3.47 -20.58
N LEU A 171 2.63 -4.27 -19.57
CA LEU A 171 3.54 -5.25 -18.97
C LEU A 171 4.03 -6.29 -19.99
N ARG A 172 3.15 -6.82 -20.84
CA ARG A 172 3.53 -7.75 -21.91
C ARG A 172 4.53 -7.13 -22.87
N GLU A 173 4.30 -5.88 -23.28
CA GLU A 173 5.21 -5.11 -24.15
C GLU A 173 6.58 -4.87 -23.51
N LEU A 174 6.64 -4.68 -22.18
CA LEU A 174 7.89 -4.50 -21.44
C LEU A 174 8.70 -5.80 -21.28
N ILE A 175 8.03 -6.96 -21.17
CA ILE A 175 8.67 -8.27 -21.01
C ILE A 175 9.07 -8.87 -22.35
N GLN A 176 8.24 -8.69 -23.37
CA GLN A 176 8.48 -9.15 -24.74
C GLN A 176 8.64 -7.94 -25.65
N PRO A 177 9.78 -7.25 -25.59
CA PRO A 177 9.98 -6.08 -26.41
C PRO A 177 10.05 -6.48 -27.88
N GLN A 178 8.98 -6.21 -28.61
CA GLN A 178 8.96 -6.19 -30.07
C GLN A 178 9.68 -4.94 -30.62
N TRP A 179 10.78 -4.50 -30.01
CA TRP A 179 11.59 -3.36 -30.48
C TRP A 179 12.34 -3.73 -31.76
N SER A 180 11.63 -4.10 -32.82
CA SER A 180 12.11 -3.94 -34.18
C SER A 180 12.18 -2.43 -34.44
N VAL A 181 13.41 -1.89 -34.36
CA VAL A 181 13.84 -0.62 -34.95
C VAL A 181 12.96 0.58 -34.58
N ILE A 182 13.15 1.12 -33.36
CA ILE A 182 12.77 2.51 -33.12
C ILE A 182 13.85 3.39 -33.76
N GLU A 183 13.49 4.03 -34.86
CA GLU A 183 14.31 5.03 -35.55
C GLU A 183 14.79 6.11 -34.57
N PRO A 184 16.05 6.59 -34.60
CA PRO A 184 16.62 7.51 -33.59
C PRO A 184 15.84 8.83 -33.39
N GLN A 185 14.95 9.15 -34.33
CA GLN A 185 14.16 10.38 -34.37
C GLN A 185 12.88 10.34 -33.52
N SER A 186 12.35 9.17 -33.16
CA SER A 186 11.19 9.06 -32.27
C SER A 186 11.61 9.16 -30.80
N ARG A 187 12.36 10.22 -30.47
CA ARG A 187 12.36 10.76 -29.11
C ARG A 187 10.95 11.23 -28.82
N ILE A 188 10.17 10.37 -28.16
CA ILE A 188 9.05 10.82 -27.34
C ILE A 188 9.63 11.92 -26.46
N ARG A 189 9.25 13.16 -26.77
CA ARG A 189 9.54 14.32 -25.96
C ARG A 189 8.71 14.13 -24.70
N TRP A 190 9.23 13.30 -23.78
CA TRP A 190 8.75 13.26 -22.40
C TRP A 190 8.58 14.71 -22.00
N LEU A 191 7.38 15.03 -21.53
CA LEU A 191 7.05 16.33 -20.97
C LEU A 191 8.08 16.60 -19.87
N ARG A 192 9.23 17.20 -20.22
CA ARG A 192 10.05 17.92 -19.28
C ARG A 192 9.08 18.91 -18.66
N PRO A 193 8.78 18.82 -17.35
CA PRO A 193 8.03 19.89 -16.72
C PRO A 193 8.79 21.18 -17.03
N LYS A 194 8.14 22.11 -17.73
CA LYS A 194 8.73 23.38 -18.14
C LYS A 194 9.22 24.08 -16.87
N THR A 195 10.53 24.02 -16.65
CA THR A 195 11.37 25.03 -15.99
C THR A 195 10.83 25.59 -14.66
N ARG A 196 11.25 24.96 -13.56
CA ARG A 196 11.49 25.65 -12.27
C ARG A 196 12.83 26.42 -12.27
N GLU A 197 13.64 26.28 -13.32
CA GLU A 197 14.97 26.92 -13.45
C GLU A 197 14.92 28.44 -13.67
N ARG A 198 13.89 28.97 -14.36
CA ARG A 198 13.80 30.42 -14.59
C ARG A 198 13.54 31.24 -13.33
N ARG A 199 12.88 30.66 -12.32
CA ARG A 199 12.61 31.38 -11.06
C ARG A 199 13.87 31.45 -10.17
N CYS A 200 14.71 30.42 -10.16
CA CYS A 200 15.98 30.47 -9.43
C CYS A 200 17.01 31.38 -10.09
N GLN A 201 17.13 31.44 -11.42
CA GLN A 201 18.09 32.33 -12.07
C GLN A 201 17.73 33.81 -11.91
N GLU A 202 16.46 34.19 -12.10
CA GLU A 202 16.04 35.59 -11.87
C GLU A 202 16.18 36.01 -10.40
N GLU A 203 15.96 35.09 -9.45
CA GLU A 203 16.10 35.38 -8.02
C GLU A 203 17.57 35.47 -7.60
N THR A 204 18.45 34.63 -8.18
CA THR A 204 19.91 34.70 -7.95
C THR A 204 20.53 35.95 -8.58
N GLU A 205 20.08 36.35 -9.77
CA GLU A 205 20.51 37.59 -10.43
C GLU A 205 19.99 38.84 -9.68
N ARG A 206 18.75 38.81 -9.17
CA ARG A 206 18.23 39.88 -8.30
C ARG A 206 18.99 40.02 -6.98
N ILE A 207 19.37 38.90 -6.36
CA ILE A 207 20.18 38.90 -5.13
C ILE A 207 21.60 39.41 -5.42
N ALA A 208 22.21 39.05 -6.55
CA ALA A 208 23.53 39.53 -6.96
C ALA A 208 23.54 41.05 -7.30
N VAL A 209 22.47 41.57 -7.92
CA VAL A 209 22.30 43.02 -8.19
C VAL A 209 22.05 43.82 -6.90
N CYS A 210 21.35 43.25 -5.92
CA CYS A 210 21.21 43.85 -4.60
C CYS A 210 22.54 43.87 -3.82
N ALA A 211 23.30 42.78 -3.83
CA ALA A 211 24.59 42.68 -3.15
C ALA A 211 25.64 43.64 -3.72
N THR A 212 25.69 43.81 -5.05
CA THR A 212 26.60 44.77 -5.70
C THR A 212 26.22 46.22 -5.42
N ARG A 213 24.93 46.56 -5.33
CA ARG A 213 24.46 47.90 -4.90
C ARG A 213 24.77 48.20 -3.44
N GLU A 214 24.67 47.20 -2.57
CA GLU A 214 24.99 47.34 -1.14
C GLU A 214 26.51 47.52 -0.91
N GLN A 215 27.32 46.84 -1.72
CA GLN A 215 28.79 46.96 -1.70
C GLN A 215 29.28 48.29 -2.29
N ALA A 216 28.56 48.85 -3.27
CA ALA A 216 28.77 50.22 -3.76
C ALA A 216 28.39 51.29 -2.72
N CYS A 217 27.38 51.02 -1.88
CA CYS A 217 26.97 51.91 -0.79
C CYS A 217 27.98 51.89 0.38
N ARG A 218 28.60 50.73 0.67
CA ARG A 218 29.65 50.59 1.71
C ARG A 218 31.00 51.21 1.31
N ARG A 219 31.29 51.42 0.02
CA ARG A 219 32.55 52.02 -0.48
C ARG A 219 32.51 53.54 -0.65
N GLY A 220 31.58 54.22 0.01
CA GLY A 220 31.61 55.68 0.16
C GLY A 220 31.14 56.43 -1.09
N ARG A 221 29.82 56.49 -1.28
CA ARG A 221 29.14 57.64 -1.89
C ARG A 221 27.78 57.78 -1.22
N ALA A 222 27.52 58.97 -0.67
CA ALA A 222 26.37 59.27 0.17
C ALA A 222 25.04 58.84 -0.46
N CYS A 223 24.28 57.97 0.22
CA CYS A 223 22.88 57.74 -0.09
C CYS A 223 22.02 58.42 0.98
N GLY A 224 21.27 59.43 0.56
CA GLY A 224 20.36 60.22 1.38
C GLY A 224 19.32 59.37 2.13
N GLY A 225 18.85 59.92 3.26
CA GLY A 225 18.16 59.25 4.36
C GLY A 225 16.80 58.58 4.08
N THR A 226 16.40 58.37 2.83
CA THR A 226 15.11 57.79 2.46
C THR A 226 15.15 56.25 2.34
N LEU A 227 16.32 55.65 2.13
CA LEU A 227 16.47 54.18 1.93
C LEU A 227 16.49 53.37 3.24
N ARG A 228 16.90 53.97 4.36
CA ARG A 228 17.00 53.27 5.66
C ARG A 228 15.63 52.89 6.23
N ARG A 229 14.58 53.66 5.93
CA ARG A 229 13.21 53.37 6.40
C ARG A 229 12.56 52.18 5.68
N ARG A 230 12.89 51.93 4.40
CA ARG A 230 12.32 50.81 3.62
C ARG A 230 12.94 49.46 3.96
N ALA A 231 14.23 49.41 4.32
CA ALA A 231 14.91 48.16 4.71
C ALA A 231 14.34 47.57 6.01
N ILE A 232 14.00 48.41 6.99
CA ILE A 232 13.41 47.96 8.27
C ILE A 232 11.97 47.45 8.08
N SER A 233 11.22 47.98 7.12
CA SER A 233 9.86 47.50 6.79
C SER A 233 9.83 46.15 6.07
N ALA A 234 10.89 45.82 5.32
CA ALA A 234 11.01 44.56 4.60
C ALA A 234 11.43 43.39 5.52
N ALA A 235 12.32 43.65 6.49
CA ALA A 235 12.77 42.63 7.45
C ALA A 235 11.62 42.12 8.34
N ARG A 236 10.71 42.99 8.80
CA ARG A 236 9.53 42.57 9.58
C ARG A 236 8.48 41.79 8.78
N ARG A 237 8.56 41.79 7.45
CA ARG A 237 7.61 41.09 6.57
C ARG A 237 8.06 39.67 6.22
N LEU A 238 9.29 39.29 6.60
CA LEU A 238 9.84 37.93 6.43
C LEU A 238 9.69 37.04 7.67
N GLU A 239 9.39 37.61 8.85
CA GLU A 239 9.20 36.83 10.09
C GLU A 239 7.75 36.38 10.35
N THR A 240 6.82 36.65 9.44
CA THR A 240 5.42 36.23 9.62
C THR A 240 4.83 35.64 8.34
N LYS A 241 4.88 34.31 8.20
CA LYS A 241 3.76 33.42 7.78
C LYS A 241 4.18 31.95 7.66
N PRO A 242 3.23 31.01 7.77
CA PRO A 242 3.31 29.92 8.74
C PRO A 242 3.80 28.59 8.16
N VAL A 243 4.28 27.75 9.07
CA VAL A 243 4.44 26.30 8.92
C VAL A 243 3.07 25.68 8.61
N TYR A 244 2.87 25.19 7.39
CA TYR A 244 1.74 24.30 7.09
C TYR A 244 2.14 22.86 7.38
N LEU A 245 1.59 22.38 8.50
CA LEU A 245 1.55 20.99 8.93
C LEU A 245 0.93 20.09 7.85
N ALA A 246 1.56 18.93 7.67
CA ALA A 246 1.01 17.79 6.97
C ALA A 246 -0.34 17.39 7.58
N ARG A 247 -1.32 17.05 6.73
CA ARG A 247 -2.48 16.25 7.12
C ARG A 247 -2.38 14.85 6.53
N PRO A 248 -2.70 13.81 7.31
CA PRO A 248 -2.72 12.43 6.84
C PRO A 248 -4.00 12.19 6.03
N VAL A 249 -3.89 11.42 4.95
CA VAL A 249 -5.06 10.90 4.23
C VAL A 249 -5.38 9.54 4.84
N THR A 250 -6.42 9.52 5.66
CA THR A 250 -7.19 8.33 6.05
C THR A 250 -8.49 8.31 5.26
N ARG A 251 -8.62 7.36 4.34
CA ARG A 251 -9.65 6.29 4.30
C ARG A 251 -9.62 5.64 2.93
#